data_AF-A0A2V2F2V0-F1
#
_entry.id   AF-A0A2V2F2V0-F1
#
_cell.length_a   1.000
_cell.length_b   1.000
_cell.length_c   1.000
_cell.angle_alpha   90.00
_cell.angle_beta   90.00
_cell.angle_gamma   90.00
#
_symmetry.space_group_name_H-M   'P 1'
#
loop_
_entity.id
_entity.type
_entity.pdbx_description
1 polymer ?
#
loop_
_entity_poly.entity_id
_entity_poly.type
_entity_poly.pdbx_seq_one_letter_code
_entity_poly.pdbx_strand_id
1 'polypeptide(L)'
;MKLCKKTALWLTVTVLSLLLMSLTCAASENFGTPIDLYINSNPVEGARLADGTAYIPYRVGILAADPDATFEWDGSRGVSVATSLGMTIEAKADEHYIEANARILCSELAKNRNIDDTIYVPIRTISRIYSLECTWNGAEKAVYLTGTPTALEHGDTFYDSDIVYWLSRIISAESRGEPFRGQIAVGNVVMNRTEDGSFPDTVYGVIFDRKYGTQFSPVATGSIYNDPTDSSVRAAKAVLEGVEVVDNALYFCAGRVSSGSWMEKNREYIETIGNHVFYY
;
A
#
# COMPACT_ATOMS: atom_id res chain seq x y z
N MET A 1 -17.55 -95.53 -13.17
CA MET A 1 -17.84 -94.27 -13.90
C MET A 1 -18.23 -93.20 -12.90
N LYS A 2 -17.29 -92.31 -12.56
CA LYS A 2 -17.41 -91.30 -11.51
C LYS A 2 -16.99 -89.92 -12.04
N LEU A 3 -17.84 -88.94 -11.79
CA LEU A 3 -17.58 -87.50 -11.55
C LEU A 3 -16.88 -86.66 -12.65
N CYS A 4 -17.68 -85.88 -13.38
CA CYS A 4 -17.24 -84.67 -14.08
C CYS A 4 -17.44 -83.46 -13.14
N LYS A 5 -16.35 -82.87 -12.63
CA LYS A 5 -16.37 -81.65 -11.82
C LYS A 5 -16.43 -80.42 -12.76
N LYS A 6 -17.42 -79.55 -12.54
CA LYS A 6 -17.48 -78.19 -13.10
C LYS A 6 -16.50 -77.30 -12.33
N THR A 7 -15.57 -76.64 -13.01
CA THR A 7 -14.75 -75.55 -12.48
C THR A 7 -15.26 -74.23 -13.06
N ALA A 8 -15.72 -73.34 -12.17
CA ALA A 8 -16.05 -71.96 -12.47
C ALA A 8 -14.77 -71.13 -12.40
N LEU A 9 -14.50 -70.35 -13.44
CA LEU A 9 -13.44 -69.36 -13.47
C LEU A 9 -14.09 -68.02 -13.82
N TRP A 10 -14.38 -67.20 -12.80
CA TRP A 10 -14.81 -65.82 -12.99
C TRP A 10 -13.57 -64.94 -12.98
N LEU A 11 -13.28 -64.33 -14.13
CA LEU A 11 -12.21 -63.35 -14.34
C LEU A 11 -12.60 -62.05 -13.65
N THR A 12 -11.81 -61.59 -12.67
CA THR A 12 -11.93 -60.26 -12.09
C THR A 12 -11.29 -59.24 -13.03
N VAL A 13 -12.10 -58.37 -13.63
CA VAL A 13 -11.62 -57.20 -14.39
C VAL A 13 -11.18 -56.14 -13.39
N THR A 14 -9.87 -55.91 -13.28
CA THR A 14 -9.31 -54.76 -12.56
C THR A 14 -9.14 -53.63 -13.56
N VAL A 15 -9.95 -52.57 -13.42
CA VAL A 15 -9.78 -51.32 -14.17
C VAL A 15 -8.67 -50.53 -13.50
N LEU A 16 -7.49 -50.51 -14.12
CA LEU A 16 -6.37 -49.67 -13.70
C LEU A 16 -6.60 -48.25 -14.24
N SER A 17 -7.19 -47.37 -13.44
CA SER A 17 -7.26 -45.95 -13.75
C SER A 17 -5.90 -45.31 -13.49
N LEU A 18 -5.10 -45.13 -14.55
CA LEU A 18 -3.96 -44.21 -14.52
C LEU A 18 -4.51 -42.78 -14.40
N LEU A 19 -4.52 -42.25 -13.17
CA LEU A 19 -4.67 -40.81 -12.94
C LEU A 19 -3.33 -40.16 -13.33
N LEU A 20 -3.26 -39.58 -14.53
CA LEU A 20 -2.19 -38.61 -14.82
C LEU A 20 -2.44 -37.38 -13.93
N MET A 21 -1.75 -37.31 -12.78
CA MET A 21 -1.51 -36.03 -12.12
C MET A 21 -0.58 -35.24 -13.04
N SER A 22 -1.17 -34.40 -13.90
CA SER A 22 -0.44 -33.29 -14.47
C SER A 22 -0.11 -32.35 -13.31
N LEU A 23 1.08 -32.52 -12.71
CA LEU A 23 1.74 -31.41 -12.02
C LEU A 23 2.05 -30.37 -13.10
N THR A 24 1.10 -29.49 -13.37
CA THR A 24 1.47 -28.14 -13.78
C THR A 24 2.18 -27.54 -12.58
N CYS A 25 3.51 -27.69 -12.53
CA CYS A 25 4.35 -26.72 -11.86
C CYS A 25 3.96 -25.39 -12.51
N ALA A 26 3.10 -24.61 -11.86
CA ALA A 26 2.92 -23.23 -12.22
C ALA A 26 4.33 -22.64 -12.13
N ALA A 27 4.91 -22.30 -13.29
CA ALA A 27 6.15 -21.56 -13.31
C ALA A 27 5.91 -20.33 -12.43
N SER A 28 6.64 -20.24 -11.31
CA SER A 28 6.76 -19.03 -10.50
C SER A 28 6.84 -17.87 -11.49
N GLU A 29 5.83 -17.00 -11.50
CA GLU A 29 5.86 -15.83 -12.36
C GLU A 29 7.19 -15.14 -12.07
N ASN A 30 8.03 -14.96 -13.09
CA ASN A 30 9.36 -14.37 -12.93
C ASN A 30 9.19 -12.94 -12.38
N PHE A 31 9.15 -12.80 -11.06
CA PHE A 31 8.93 -11.54 -10.39
C PHE A 31 10.15 -10.65 -10.63
N GLY A 32 10.00 -9.71 -11.58
CA GLY A 32 11.05 -8.77 -11.93
C GLY A 32 12.37 -9.38 -12.40
N THR A 33 13.35 -8.51 -12.63
CA THR A 33 14.73 -8.88 -12.94
C THR A 33 15.62 -8.69 -11.72
N PRO A 34 16.57 -9.60 -11.42
CA PRO A 34 17.56 -9.37 -10.38
C PRO A 34 18.32 -8.06 -10.62
N ILE A 35 18.62 -7.34 -9.55
CA ILE A 35 19.43 -6.13 -9.52
C ILE A 35 20.40 -6.20 -8.34
N ASP A 36 21.46 -5.39 -8.39
CA ASP A 36 22.38 -5.28 -7.27
C ASP A 36 21.83 -4.31 -6.23
N LEU A 37 22.06 -4.62 -4.96
CA LEU A 37 21.77 -3.74 -3.84
C LEU A 37 22.96 -3.73 -2.89
N TYR A 38 23.35 -2.53 -2.47
CA TYR A 38 24.36 -2.33 -1.46
C TYR A 38 23.78 -1.52 -0.29
N ILE A 39 24.01 -1.97 0.93
CA ILE A 39 23.72 -1.19 2.15
C ILE A 39 25.05 -0.93 2.84
N ASN A 40 25.46 0.34 2.91
CA ASN A 40 26.76 0.77 3.44
C ASN A 40 27.94 -0.01 2.82
N SER A 41 27.92 -0.14 1.49
CA SER A 41 28.90 -0.91 0.68
C SER A 41 28.86 -2.43 0.82
N ASN A 42 28.02 -2.98 1.69
CA ASN A 42 27.84 -4.43 1.80
C ASN A 42 26.80 -4.90 0.78
N PRO A 43 27.11 -5.89 -0.07
CA PRO A 43 26.13 -6.44 -1.01
C PRO A 43 25.00 -7.15 -0.26
N VAL A 44 23.77 -6.98 -0.74
CA VAL A 44 22.57 -7.59 -0.18
C VAL A 44 21.84 -8.35 -1.28
N GLU A 45 21.63 -9.65 -1.06
CA GLU A 45 21.03 -10.53 -2.06
C GLU A 45 19.49 -10.42 -2.10
N GLY A 46 18.93 -10.82 -3.24
CA GLY A 46 17.48 -10.95 -3.43
C GLY A 46 16.78 -9.69 -3.94
N ALA A 47 17.50 -8.60 -4.18
CA ALA A 47 16.92 -7.40 -4.77
C ALA A 47 16.45 -7.64 -6.22
N ARG A 48 15.27 -7.10 -6.56
CA ARG A 48 14.61 -7.30 -7.86
C ARG A 48 13.98 -6.00 -8.35
N LEU A 49 14.02 -5.75 -9.65
CA LEU A 49 13.33 -4.63 -10.31
C LEU A 49 12.09 -5.15 -11.03
N ALA A 50 10.91 -4.67 -10.64
CA ALA A 50 9.63 -5.01 -11.26
C ALA A 50 8.79 -3.74 -11.43
N ASP A 51 8.20 -3.54 -12.62
CA ASP A 51 7.33 -2.40 -12.92
C ASP A 51 7.96 -1.03 -12.57
N GLY A 52 9.27 -0.88 -12.79
CA GLY A 52 10.01 0.34 -12.45
C GLY A 52 10.32 0.53 -10.96
N THR A 53 9.87 -0.37 -10.08
CA THR A 53 10.13 -0.35 -8.64
C THR A 53 11.17 -1.39 -8.25
N ALA A 54 12.18 -0.97 -7.48
CA ALA A 54 13.16 -1.86 -6.88
C ALA A 54 12.60 -2.45 -5.57
N TYR A 55 12.69 -3.76 -5.42
CA TYR A 55 12.12 -4.55 -4.34
C TYR A 55 13.19 -5.38 -3.64
N ILE A 56 12.96 -5.68 -2.35
CA ILE A 56 13.78 -6.59 -1.55
C ILE A 56 12.88 -7.46 -0.68
N PRO A 57 13.24 -8.72 -0.37
CA PRO A 57 12.56 -9.47 0.68
C PRO A 57 12.58 -8.67 1.99
N TYR A 58 11.41 -8.47 2.58
CA TYR A 58 11.21 -7.64 3.77
C TYR A 58 12.22 -7.96 4.89
N ARG A 59 12.32 -9.23 5.27
CA ARG A 59 13.24 -9.68 6.32
C ARG A 59 14.71 -9.42 5.99
N VAL A 60 15.10 -9.59 4.73
CA VAL A 60 16.48 -9.36 4.27
C VAL A 60 16.82 -7.87 4.35
N GLY A 61 15.93 -6.99 3.90
CA GLY A 61 16.14 -5.54 3.97
C GLY A 61 16.29 -5.04 5.41
N ILE A 62 15.45 -5.54 6.32
CA ILE A 62 15.53 -5.23 7.76
C ILE A 62 16.85 -5.73 8.36
N LEU A 63 17.20 -7.02 8.18
CA LEU A 63 18.43 -7.60 8.74
C LEU A 63 19.71 -6.99 8.17
N ALA A 64 19.68 -6.54 6.91
CA ALA A 64 20.82 -5.89 6.30
C ALA A 64 21.06 -4.46 6.84
N ALA A 65 20.03 -3.80 7.36
CA ALA A 65 20.15 -2.51 8.03
C ALA A 65 20.39 -2.66 9.54
N ASP A 66 19.76 -3.63 10.19
CA ASP A 66 19.90 -3.94 11.62
C ASP A 66 19.99 -5.47 11.83
N PRO A 67 21.21 -6.03 11.98
CA PRO A 67 21.41 -7.47 12.15
C PRO A 67 20.80 -8.04 13.44
N ASP A 68 20.50 -7.21 14.43
CA ASP A 68 19.92 -7.62 15.71
C ASP A 68 18.38 -7.64 15.68
N ALA A 69 17.76 -7.28 14.54
CA ALA A 69 16.33 -7.27 14.38
C ALA A 69 15.70 -8.67 14.57
N THR A 70 14.54 -8.70 15.22
CA THR A 70 13.76 -9.93 15.46
C THR A 70 12.43 -9.90 14.72
N PHE A 71 11.83 -11.07 14.47
CA PHE A 71 10.62 -11.18 13.65
C PHE A 71 9.57 -12.10 14.27
N GLU A 72 8.33 -11.69 14.16
CA GLU A 72 7.13 -12.47 14.49
C GLU A 72 6.17 -12.48 13.31
N TRP A 73 5.39 -13.55 13.19
CA TRP A 73 4.30 -13.64 12.23
C TRP A 73 2.96 -13.55 12.96
N ASP A 74 2.19 -12.50 12.71
CA ASP A 74 0.82 -12.41 13.17
C ASP A 74 -0.10 -13.04 12.10
N GLY A 75 -0.41 -14.32 12.30
CA GLY A 75 -1.28 -15.09 11.41
C GLY A 75 -2.73 -14.62 11.39
N SER A 76 -3.20 -13.88 12.40
CA SER A 76 -4.57 -13.35 12.44
C SER A 76 -4.74 -12.15 11.52
N ARG A 77 -3.68 -11.34 11.39
CA ARG A 77 -3.64 -10.14 10.53
C ARG A 77 -2.98 -10.39 9.17
N GLY A 78 -2.22 -11.49 9.05
CA GLY A 78 -1.39 -11.80 7.89
C GLY A 78 -0.20 -10.86 7.75
N VAL A 79 0.39 -10.46 8.89
CA VAL A 79 1.42 -9.42 8.98
C VAL A 79 2.73 -10.04 9.47
N SER A 80 3.84 -9.71 8.81
CA SER A 80 5.18 -9.94 9.36
C SER A 80 5.59 -8.72 10.17
N VAL A 81 5.80 -8.92 11.46
CA VAL A 81 6.21 -7.88 12.41
C VAL A 81 7.70 -8.03 12.68
N ALA A 82 8.46 -6.94 12.59
CA ALA A 82 9.85 -6.88 13.00
C ALA A 82 9.99 -5.92 14.20
N THR A 83 10.88 -6.28 15.13
CA THR A 83 11.37 -5.36 16.16
C THR A 83 12.82 -5.02 15.85
N SER A 84 13.09 -3.73 15.62
CA SER A 84 14.42 -3.24 15.20
C SER A 84 14.64 -1.82 15.72
N LEU A 85 15.81 -1.54 16.30
CA LEU A 85 16.16 -0.24 16.91
C LEU A 85 15.07 0.34 17.84
N GLY A 86 14.33 -0.51 18.56
CA GLY A 86 13.23 -0.11 19.44
C GLY A 86 11.91 0.25 18.72
N MET A 87 11.84 0.09 17.40
CA MET A 87 10.64 0.28 16.59
C MET A 87 9.92 -1.03 16.33
N THR A 88 8.61 -0.94 16.09
CA THR A 88 7.82 -1.98 15.43
C THR A 88 7.67 -1.66 13.95
N ILE A 89 7.93 -2.64 13.08
CA ILE A 89 7.82 -2.51 11.63
C ILE A 89 6.94 -3.64 11.12
N GLU A 90 5.91 -3.32 10.36
CA GLU A 90 4.89 -4.26 9.90
C GLU A 90 4.77 -4.23 8.38
N ALA A 91 4.96 -5.41 7.76
CA ALA A 91 4.74 -5.60 6.34
C ALA A 91 3.66 -6.66 6.09
N LYS A 92 2.75 -6.36 5.18
CA LYS A 92 1.67 -7.24 4.73
C LYS A 92 1.62 -7.28 3.21
N ALA A 93 1.39 -8.47 2.66
CA ALA A 93 1.23 -8.66 1.22
C ALA A 93 0.03 -7.87 0.67
N ASP A 94 0.15 -7.42 -0.58
CA ASP A 94 -0.88 -6.70 -1.35
C ASP A 94 -1.29 -5.31 -0.82
N GLU A 95 -0.71 -4.87 0.30
CA GLU A 95 -0.82 -3.50 0.80
C GLU A 95 0.15 -2.56 0.07
N HIS A 96 -0.20 -1.27 0.02
CA HIS A 96 0.58 -0.22 -0.65
C HIS A 96 1.59 0.48 0.27
N TYR A 97 1.73 0.02 1.51
CA TYR A 97 2.50 0.67 2.56
C TYR A 97 3.20 -0.34 3.47
N ILE A 98 4.19 0.15 4.22
CA ILE A 98 4.71 -0.46 5.45
C ILE A 98 4.30 0.45 6.61
N GLU A 99 3.88 -0.14 7.72
CA GLU A 99 3.65 0.60 8.96
C GLU A 99 4.90 0.46 9.85
N ALA A 100 5.60 1.56 10.09
CA ALA A 100 6.86 1.57 10.86
C ALA A 100 6.81 2.65 11.93
N ASN A 101 6.94 2.26 13.19
CA ASN A 101 6.90 3.16 14.34
C ASN A 101 5.67 4.10 14.33
N ALA A 102 4.49 3.54 14.05
CA ALA A 102 3.20 4.23 13.87
C ALA A 102 3.11 5.21 12.67
N ARG A 103 4.09 5.20 11.77
CA ARG A 103 4.11 5.94 10.49
C ARG A 103 3.75 5.05 9.31
N ILE A 104 3.21 5.64 8.24
CA ILE A 104 2.77 4.94 7.03
C ILE A 104 3.69 5.27 5.85
N LEU A 105 4.57 4.33 5.49
CA LEU A 105 5.59 4.54 4.48
C LEU A 105 5.17 3.90 3.15
N CYS A 106 4.97 4.74 2.15
CA CYS A 106 4.67 4.33 0.78
C CYS A 106 5.88 4.58 -0.15
N SER A 107 5.92 3.87 -1.28
CA SER A 107 6.83 4.17 -2.39
C SER A 107 6.03 4.18 -3.68
N GLU A 108 5.59 5.36 -4.13
CA GLU A 108 4.77 5.53 -5.35
C GLU A 108 3.52 4.61 -5.39
N LEU A 109 3.00 4.25 -4.20
CA LEU A 109 1.95 3.25 -4.01
C LEU A 109 2.22 1.90 -4.72
N ALA A 110 3.48 1.52 -4.88
CA ALA A 110 3.85 0.15 -5.24
C ALA A 110 3.40 -0.81 -4.12
N LYS A 111 2.74 -1.91 -4.51
CA LYS A 111 2.30 -2.93 -3.56
C LYS A 111 3.47 -3.75 -3.04
N ASN A 112 3.39 -4.14 -1.77
CA ASN A 112 4.15 -5.26 -1.23
C ASN A 112 3.71 -6.54 -1.95
N ARG A 113 4.65 -7.36 -2.43
CA ARG A 113 4.35 -8.55 -3.25
C ARG A 113 4.62 -9.81 -2.44
N ASN A 114 3.70 -10.78 -2.47
CA ASN A 114 3.97 -12.12 -1.97
C ASN A 114 4.46 -12.99 -3.13
N ILE A 115 5.72 -13.42 -3.07
CA ILE A 115 6.35 -14.31 -4.05
C ILE A 115 6.88 -15.51 -3.30
N ASP A 116 6.31 -16.68 -3.56
CA ASP A 116 6.73 -17.95 -2.93
C ASP A 116 6.85 -17.82 -1.39
N ASP A 117 5.77 -17.33 -0.76
CA ASP A 117 5.65 -17.06 0.69
C ASP A 117 6.64 -16.04 1.26
N THR A 118 7.30 -15.27 0.38
CA THR A 118 8.19 -14.17 0.76
C THR A 118 7.54 -12.83 0.43
N ILE A 119 7.39 -11.97 1.44
CA ILE A 119 6.94 -10.60 1.24
C ILE A 119 8.11 -9.76 0.73
N TYR A 120 8.02 -9.30 -0.52
CA TYR A 120 8.89 -8.28 -1.10
C TYR A 120 8.29 -6.89 -0.91
N VAL A 121 9.13 -5.94 -0.51
CA VAL A 121 8.74 -4.55 -0.27
C VAL A 121 9.59 -3.60 -1.12
N PRO A 122 9.07 -2.42 -1.51
CA PRO A 122 9.87 -1.44 -2.24
C PRO A 122 11.11 -1.02 -1.43
N ILE A 123 12.31 -1.07 -2.00
CA ILE A 123 13.56 -0.78 -1.29
C ILE A 123 13.57 0.63 -0.67
N ARG A 124 12.89 1.60 -1.31
CA ARG A 124 12.78 2.96 -0.78
C ARG A 124 12.07 3.01 0.58
N THR A 125 11.20 2.06 0.93
CA THR A 125 10.60 2.02 2.27
C THR A 125 11.65 1.59 3.31
N ILE A 126 12.54 0.65 3.01
CA ILE A 126 13.67 0.29 3.88
C ILE A 126 14.56 1.50 4.15
N SER A 127 14.87 2.29 3.10
CA SER A 127 15.67 3.50 3.29
C SER A 127 14.97 4.50 4.23
N ARG A 128 13.66 4.73 4.05
CA ARG A 128 12.88 5.62 4.91
C ARG A 128 12.80 5.13 6.36
N ILE A 129 12.62 3.83 6.59
CA ILE A 129 12.57 3.23 7.93
C ILE A 129 13.84 3.53 8.73
N TYR A 130 15.00 3.45 8.08
CA TYR A 130 16.30 3.60 8.74
C TYR A 130 16.97 4.95 8.50
N SER A 131 16.25 5.91 7.92
CA SER A 131 16.78 7.23 7.53
C SER A 131 18.04 7.16 6.64
N LEU A 132 18.10 6.16 5.76
CA LEU A 132 19.19 5.97 4.81
C LEU A 132 18.93 6.74 3.51
N GLU A 133 19.99 7.32 2.96
CA GLU A 133 19.98 7.86 1.60
C GLU A 133 19.81 6.71 0.61
N CYS A 134 18.98 6.89 -0.43
CA CYS A 134 18.72 5.88 -1.44
C CYS A 134 19.04 6.43 -2.82
N THR A 135 19.99 5.79 -3.52
CA THR A 135 20.37 6.18 -4.89
C THR A 135 20.26 5.01 -5.85
N TRP A 136 19.97 5.31 -7.11
CA TRP A 136 19.90 4.33 -8.21
C TRP A 136 20.97 4.63 -9.25
N ASN A 137 21.74 3.60 -9.61
CA ASN A 137 22.68 3.63 -10.72
C ASN A 137 22.11 2.79 -11.88
N GLY A 138 21.63 3.47 -12.92
CA GLY A 138 21.02 2.81 -14.08
C GLY A 138 22.00 2.03 -14.97
N ALA A 139 23.28 2.40 -14.97
CA ALA A 139 24.30 1.70 -15.76
C ALA A 139 24.66 0.35 -15.13
N GLU A 140 24.79 0.33 -13.80
CA GLU A 140 25.08 -0.87 -13.01
C GLU A 140 23.82 -1.68 -12.69
N LYS A 141 22.63 -1.08 -12.87
CA LYS A 141 21.36 -1.61 -12.37
C LYS A 141 21.44 -1.93 -10.87
N ALA A 142 21.93 -0.95 -10.12
CA ALA A 142 22.22 -1.11 -8.70
C ALA A 142 21.53 -0.03 -7.85
N VAL A 143 21.05 -0.43 -6.67
CA VAL A 143 20.58 0.48 -5.62
C VAL A 143 21.64 0.58 -4.53
N TYR A 144 21.89 1.79 -4.03
CA TYR A 144 22.75 2.02 -2.87
C TYR A 144 21.95 2.68 -1.76
N LEU A 145 21.95 2.04 -0.60
CA LEU A 145 21.51 2.65 0.66
C LEU A 145 22.72 3.02 1.49
N THR A 146 22.84 4.29 1.87
CA THR A 146 24.01 4.82 2.59
C THR A 146 23.59 5.65 3.80
N GLY A 147 24.34 5.53 4.88
CA GLY A 147 24.11 6.28 6.11
C GLY A 147 24.13 5.38 7.34
N THR A 148 24.06 5.99 8.52
CA THR A 148 23.94 5.24 9.78
C THR A 148 22.46 4.95 10.03
N PRO A 149 22.04 3.68 10.11
CA PRO A 149 20.66 3.35 10.47
C PRO A 149 20.29 3.98 11.81
N THR A 150 19.20 4.74 11.82
CA THR A 150 18.61 5.31 13.04
C THR A 150 17.14 4.95 13.15
N ALA A 151 16.62 4.94 14.37
CA ALA A 151 15.19 4.77 14.58
C ALA A 151 14.43 5.93 13.95
N LEU A 152 13.44 5.61 13.12
CA LEU A 152 12.45 6.55 12.61
C LEU A 152 11.70 7.20 13.78
N GLU A 153 11.47 8.51 13.70
CA GLU A 153 10.63 9.20 14.67
C GLU A 153 9.23 8.57 14.78
N HIS A 154 8.71 8.46 16.01
CA HIS A 154 7.39 7.86 16.25
C HIS A 154 6.27 8.72 15.67
N GLY A 155 5.23 8.08 15.13
CA GLY A 155 4.10 8.76 14.49
C GLY A 155 3.40 9.81 15.38
N ASP A 156 3.32 9.58 16.68
CA ASP A 156 2.70 10.54 17.63
C ASP A 156 3.50 11.85 17.79
N THR A 157 4.79 11.84 17.44
CA THR A 157 5.62 13.05 17.40
C THR A 157 5.68 13.65 16.01
N PHE A 158 5.72 12.79 14.98
CA PHE A 158 5.83 13.22 13.59
C PHE A 158 4.53 13.85 13.04
N TYR A 159 3.36 13.29 13.38
CA TYR A 159 2.08 13.80 12.91
C TYR A 159 1.45 14.78 13.90
N ASP A 160 0.88 15.86 13.40
CA ASP A 160 -0.06 16.68 14.16
C ASP A 160 -1.37 15.90 14.39
N SER A 161 -1.70 15.68 15.66
CA SER A 161 -2.86 14.86 16.03
C SER A 161 -4.19 15.46 15.62
N ASP A 162 -4.31 16.80 15.61
CA ASP A 162 -5.54 17.49 15.21
C ASP A 162 -5.73 17.39 13.69
N ILE A 163 -4.64 17.50 12.93
CA ILE A 163 -4.68 17.27 11.48
C ILE A 163 -5.07 15.83 11.17
N VAL A 164 -4.45 14.83 11.81
CA VAL A 164 -4.81 13.41 11.62
C VAL A 164 -6.28 13.17 11.98
N TYR A 165 -6.76 13.76 13.07
CA TYR A 165 -8.14 13.63 13.52
C TYR A 165 -9.14 14.12 12.46
N TRP A 166 -8.97 15.33 11.95
CA TRP A 166 -9.91 15.90 10.98
C TRP A 166 -9.76 15.30 9.59
N LEU A 167 -8.52 15.10 9.12
CA LEU A 167 -8.23 14.57 7.80
C LEU A 167 -8.73 13.13 7.64
N SER A 168 -8.50 12.26 8.63
CA SER A 168 -8.98 10.87 8.58
C SER A 168 -10.52 10.77 8.59
N ARG A 169 -11.20 11.67 9.31
CA ARG A 169 -12.66 11.70 9.36
C ARG A 169 -13.28 12.18 8.06
N ILE A 170 -12.75 13.24 7.46
CA ILE A 170 -13.28 13.70 6.16
C ILE A 170 -12.99 12.66 5.06
N ILE A 171 -11.79 12.07 5.03
CA ILE A 171 -11.47 10.96 4.11
C ILE A 171 -12.46 9.82 4.33
N SER A 172 -12.72 9.43 5.58
CA SER A 172 -13.66 8.35 5.86
C SER A 172 -15.09 8.70 5.49
N ALA A 173 -15.53 9.95 5.59
CA ALA A 173 -16.91 10.31 5.29
C ALA A 173 -17.15 10.38 3.77
N GLU A 174 -16.14 10.81 3.00
CA GLU A 174 -16.25 11.01 1.56
C GLU A 174 -15.87 9.77 0.74
N SER A 175 -15.00 8.89 1.27
CA SER A 175 -14.39 7.80 0.50
C SER A 175 -14.42 6.42 1.17
N ARG A 176 -15.34 6.20 2.11
CA ARG A 176 -15.53 4.87 2.72
C ARG A 176 -15.86 3.83 1.66
N GLY A 177 -15.03 2.79 1.58
CA GLY A 177 -15.19 1.69 0.61
C GLY A 177 -14.48 1.93 -0.72
N GLU A 178 -13.92 3.12 -0.94
CA GLU A 178 -13.06 3.39 -2.10
C GLU A 178 -11.71 2.70 -1.96
N PRO A 179 -11.01 2.42 -3.08
CA PRO A 179 -9.63 1.92 -3.04
C PRO A 179 -8.74 2.88 -2.26
N PHE A 180 -7.67 2.37 -1.64
CA PHE A 180 -6.74 3.16 -0.82
C PHE A 180 -6.21 4.41 -1.56
N ARG A 181 -5.91 4.28 -2.85
CA ARG A 181 -5.55 5.41 -3.72
C ARG A 181 -6.63 6.49 -3.78
N GLY A 182 -7.91 6.12 -3.85
CA GLY A 182 -9.03 7.07 -3.85
C GLY A 182 -9.22 7.77 -2.50
N GLN A 183 -8.94 7.08 -1.39
CA GLN A 183 -8.94 7.69 -0.05
C GLN A 183 -7.82 8.72 0.09
N ILE A 184 -6.61 8.41 -0.38
CA ILE A 184 -5.49 9.36 -0.45
C ILE A 184 -5.86 10.56 -1.33
N ALA A 185 -6.50 10.32 -2.48
CA ALA A 185 -6.88 11.38 -3.42
C ALA A 185 -7.83 12.42 -2.79
N VAL A 186 -8.81 11.98 -1.99
CA VAL A 186 -9.67 12.91 -1.21
C VAL A 186 -8.83 13.72 -0.22
N GLY A 187 -7.88 13.09 0.46
CA GLY A 187 -6.96 13.78 1.36
C GLY A 187 -6.06 14.78 0.65
N ASN A 188 -5.55 14.46 -0.55
CA ASN A 188 -4.79 15.41 -1.37
C ASN A 188 -5.63 16.63 -1.70
N VAL A 189 -6.91 16.50 -2.08
CA VAL A 189 -7.78 17.66 -2.34
C VAL A 189 -7.90 18.59 -1.11
N VAL A 190 -7.97 18.03 0.09
CA VAL A 190 -8.02 18.84 1.32
C VAL A 190 -6.69 19.57 1.53
N MET A 191 -5.55 18.91 1.37
CA MET A 191 -4.23 19.52 1.54
C MET A 191 -3.91 20.55 0.45
N ASN A 192 -4.20 20.25 -0.82
CA ASN A 192 -4.03 21.16 -1.95
C ASN A 192 -4.80 22.48 -1.73
N ARG A 193 -6.00 22.39 -1.13
CA ARG A 193 -6.76 23.58 -0.75
C ARG A 193 -6.12 24.37 0.39
N THR A 194 -5.46 23.73 1.35
CA THR A 194 -4.70 24.48 2.37
C THR A 194 -3.53 25.26 1.79
N GLU A 195 -3.05 24.86 0.61
CA GLU A 195 -1.94 25.49 -0.09
C GLU A 195 -2.40 26.49 -1.18
N ASP A 196 -3.67 26.44 -1.58
CA ASP A 196 -4.27 27.35 -2.57
C ASP A 196 -4.87 28.61 -1.90
N GLY A 197 -4.43 29.79 -2.35
CA GLY A 197 -4.84 31.08 -1.78
C GLY A 197 -6.34 31.42 -1.93
N SER A 198 -7.12 30.60 -2.62
CA SER A 198 -8.58 30.77 -2.75
C SER A 198 -9.36 30.16 -1.60
N PHE A 199 -8.72 29.30 -0.78
CA PHE A 199 -9.32 28.54 0.31
C PHE A 199 -8.67 28.86 1.67
N PRO A 200 -9.26 28.41 2.79
CA PRO A 200 -8.60 28.51 4.09
C PRO A 200 -7.29 27.71 4.15
N ASP A 201 -6.34 28.19 4.95
CA ASP A 201 -4.97 27.66 5.07
C ASP A 201 -4.80 26.57 6.14
N THR A 202 -5.91 26.05 6.66
CA THR A 202 -5.91 24.96 7.67
C THR A 202 -6.86 23.85 7.28
N VAL A 203 -6.51 22.61 7.62
CA VAL A 203 -7.36 21.43 7.35
C VAL A 203 -8.77 21.61 7.93
N TYR A 204 -8.86 22.09 9.18
CA TYR A 204 -10.15 22.42 9.78
C TYR A 204 -10.90 23.49 9.00
N GLY A 205 -10.21 24.59 8.63
CA GLY A 205 -10.81 25.67 7.85
C GLY A 205 -11.36 25.18 6.51
N VAL A 206 -10.62 24.35 5.78
CA VAL A 206 -11.04 23.76 4.50
C VAL A 206 -12.26 22.86 4.68
N ILE A 207 -12.26 21.99 5.69
CA ILE A 207 -13.37 21.05 5.93
C ILE A 207 -14.65 21.80 6.29
N PHE A 208 -14.55 22.83 7.13
CA PHE A 208 -15.70 23.57 7.65
C PHE A 208 -16.01 24.87 6.88
N ASP A 209 -15.41 25.09 5.70
CA ASP A 209 -15.65 26.28 4.91
C ASP A 209 -17.13 26.40 4.51
N ARG A 210 -17.65 27.63 4.64
CA ARG A 210 -19.03 28.01 4.35
C ARG A 210 -19.14 29.20 3.40
N LYS A 211 -18.02 29.72 2.86
CA LYS A 211 -17.97 30.92 2.02
C LYS A 211 -18.95 30.89 0.85
N TYR A 212 -19.13 29.72 0.22
CA TYR A 212 -20.04 29.51 -0.90
C TYR A 212 -21.11 28.43 -0.61
N GLY A 213 -21.42 28.21 0.67
CA GLY A 213 -22.21 27.08 1.15
C GLY A 213 -21.34 26.02 1.80
N THR A 214 -21.97 24.96 2.35
CA THR A 214 -21.23 23.89 3.02
C THR A 214 -20.37 23.13 2.02
N GLN A 215 -19.05 23.20 2.20
CA GLN A 215 -18.10 22.61 1.27
C GLN A 215 -18.15 21.07 1.24
N PHE A 216 -18.34 20.43 2.40
CA PHE A 216 -18.42 18.98 2.54
C PHE A 216 -19.75 18.58 3.20
N SER A 217 -20.54 17.75 2.52
CA SER A 217 -21.86 17.32 3.02
C SER A 217 -21.83 16.63 4.42
N PRO A 218 -20.77 15.90 4.81
CA PRO A 218 -20.62 15.34 6.16
C PRO A 218 -20.66 16.35 7.29
N VAL A 219 -20.25 17.60 7.04
CA VAL A 219 -20.31 18.69 8.03
C VAL A 219 -21.76 19.09 8.31
N ALA A 220 -22.59 19.20 7.27
CA ALA A 220 -24.00 19.55 7.44
C ALA A 220 -24.82 18.40 8.05
N THR A 221 -24.48 17.16 7.71
CA THR A 221 -25.19 15.97 8.22
C THR A 221 -24.73 15.52 9.61
N GLY A 222 -23.60 16.07 10.10
CA GLY A 222 -22.98 15.67 11.37
C GLY A 222 -22.19 14.35 11.28
N SER A 223 -22.17 13.68 10.13
CA SER A 223 -21.43 12.43 9.94
C SER A 223 -19.90 12.62 9.97
N ILE A 224 -19.41 13.85 9.88
CA ILE A 224 -17.98 14.18 10.08
C ILE A 224 -17.44 13.75 11.46
N TYR A 225 -18.31 13.60 12.46
CA TYR A 225 -17.94 13.17 13.81
C TYR A 225 -17.96 11.64 14.00
N ASN A 226 -18.32 10.87 12.98
CA ASN A 226 -18.30 9.40 13.03
C ASN A 226 -16.87 8.87 12.98
N ASP A 227 -16.59 7.80 13.73
CA ASP A 227 -15.25 7.24 13.78
C ASP A 227 -14.74 6.83 12.38
N PRO A 228 -13.51 7.24 12.03
CA PRO A 228 -12.93 6.92 10.74
C PRO A 228 -12.60 5.43 10.67
N THR A 229 -12.56 4.89 9.46
CA THR A 229 -12.02 3.53 9.26
C THR A 229 -10.50 3.53 9.43
N ASP A 230 -9.92 2.40 9.84
CA ASP A 230 -8.45 2.27 9.93
C ASP A 230 -7.77 2.61 8.60
N SER A 231 -8.38 2.22 7.47
CA SER A 231 -7.88 2.57 6.14
C SER A 231 -7.82 4.09 5.92
N SER A 232 -8.81 4.83 6.41
CA SER A 232 -8.85 6.30 6.27
C SER A 232 -7.82 6.97 7.17
N VAL A 233 -7.55 6.42 8.36
CA VAL A 233 -6.46 6.87 9.22
C VAL A 233 -5.11 6.65 8.53
N ARG A 234 -4.89 5.48 7.93
CA ARG A 234 -3.66 5.22 7.15
C ARG A 234 -3.54 6.10 5.92
N ALA A 235 -4.64 6.38 5.23
CA ALA A 235 -4.66 7.28 4.09
C ALA A 235 -4.31 8.72 4.50
N ALA A 236 -4.87 9.22 5.61
CA ALA A 236 -4.50 10.53 6.16
C ALA A 236 -3.00 10.61 6.49
N LYS A 237 -2.46 9.59 7.18
CA LYS A 237 -1.03 9.51 7.46
C LYS A 237 -0.18 9.44 6.19
N ALA A 238 -0.59 8.68 5.18
CA ALA A 238 0.10 8.61 3.89
C ALA A 238 0.13 9.98 3.18
N VAL A 239 -0.98 10.74 3.22
CA VAL A 239 -1.02 12.11 2.70
C VAL A 239 -0.03 13.01 3.45
N LEU A 240 0.03 12.92 4.77
CA LEU A 240 0.99 13.68 5.60
C LEU A 240 2.45 13.23 5.41
N GLU A 241 2.66 12.05 4.85
CA GLU A 241 3.97 11.54 4.42
C GLU A 241 4.36 12.02 3.02
N GLY A 242 3.55 12.91 2.42
CA GLY A 242 3.77 13.48 1.10
C GLY A 242 3.29 12.59 -0.05
N VAL A 243 2.43 11.59 0.21
CA VAL A 243 1.90 10.76 -0.87
C VAL A 243 0.84 11.53 -1.63
N GLU A 244 1.13 11.79 -2.91
CA GLU A 244 0.25 12.49 -3.83
C GLU A 244 -0.13 11.61 -5.01
N VAL A 245 -1.42 11.58 -5.34
CA VAL A 245 -1.96 10.75 -6.42
C VAL A 245 -2.85 11.50 -7.40
N VAL A 246 -3.25 12.72 -7.05
CA VAL A 246 -4.04 13.66 -7.87
C VAL A 246 -3.46 15.06 -7.70
N ASP A 247 -2.36 15.31 -8.40
CA ASP A 247 -1.62 16.57 -8.30
C ASP A 247 -2.51 17.79 -8.57
N ASN A 248 -2.39 18.80 -7.71
CA ASN A 248 -3.15 20.06 -7.73
C ASN A 248 -4.68 19.94 -7.67
N ALA A 249 -5.28 18.75 -7.56
CA ALA A 249 -6.74 18.62 -7.56
C ALA A 249 -7.38 19.45 -6.44
N LEU A 250 -8.31 20.33 -6.80
CA LEU A 250 -9.03 21.21 -5.88
C LEU A 250 -10.49 20.78 -5.69
N TYR A 251 -10.98 19.83 -6.49
CA TYR A 251 -12.37 19.41 -6.45
C TYR A 251 -12.54 17.93 -6.78
N PHE A 252 -13.60 17.32 -6.26
CA PHE A 252 -14.04 15.99 -6.69
C PHE A 252 -15.56 15.86 -6.68
N CYS A 253 -16.08 14.88 -7.42
CA CYS A 253 -17.49 14.50 -7.42
C CYS A 253 -17.62 12.99 -7.33
N ALA A 254 -18.54 12.51 -6.49
CA ALA A 254 -18.90 11.10 -6.43
C ALA A 254 -19.87 10.73 -7.56
N GLY A 255 -19.64 9.56 -8.18
CA GLY A 255 -20.46 9.03 -9.26
C GLY A 255 -20.13 9.60 -10.64
N ARG A 256 -20.90 9.15 -11.63
CA ARG A 256 -20.81 9.69 -13.00
C ARG A 256 -21.32 11.13 -13.00
N VAL A 257 -20.42 12.07 -13.23
CA VAL A 257 -20.78 13.47 -13.46
C VAL A 257 -21.65 13.56 -14.72
N SER A 258 -22.82 14.19 -14.60
CA SER A 258 -23.77 14.30 -15.71
C SER A 258 -23.23 15.26 -16.77
N SER A 259 -23.42 14.89 -18.04
CA SER A 259 -23.05 15.74 -19.17
C SER A 259 -23.71 17.12 -19.05
N GLY A 260 -22.90 18.17 -19.08
CA GLY A 260 -23.31 19.56 -18.95
C GLY A 260 -23.36 20.11 -17.51
N SER A 261 -22.85 19.37 -16.53
CA SER A 261 -22.69 19.87 -15.16
C SER A 261 -21.79 21.12 -15.09
N TRP A 262 -21.89 21.89 -14.00
CA TRP A 262 -21.00 23.04 -13.81
C TRP A 262 -19.54 22.61 -13.71
N MET A 263 -19.26 21.50 -13.03
CA MET A 263 -17.92 20.94 -12.87
C MET A 263 -17.28 20.63 -14.23
N GLU A 264 -17.96 19.85 -15.07
CA GLU A 264 -17.47 19.49 -16.40
C GLU A 264 -17.24 20.72 -17.31
N LYS A 265 -18.03 21.80 -17.11
CA LYS A 265 -17.93 23.01 -17.93
C LYS A 265 -16.88 24.02 -17.47
N ASN A 266 -16.49 24.00 -16.20
CA ASN A 266 -15.72 25.09 -15.59
C ASN A 266 -14.46 24.62 -14.84
N ARG A 267 -14.18 23.32 -14.81
CA ARG A 267 -13.04 22.73 -14.11
C ARG A 267 -12.32 21.76 -15.03
N GLU A 268 -11.01 21.68 -14.88
CA GLU A 268 -10.17 20.81 -15.72
C GLU A 268 -10.19 19.40 -15.16
N TYR A 269 -10.51 18.41 -16.01
CA TYR A 269 -10.49 17.00 -15.62
C TYR A 269 -9.04 16.56 -15.35
N ILE A 270 -8.82 15.90 -14.21
CA ILE A 270 -7.53 15.30 -13.86
C ILE A 270 -7.59 13.79 -14.07
N GLU A 271 -8.39 13.09 -13.27
CA GLU A 271 -8.48 11.63 -13.32
C GLU A 271 -9.78 11.12 -12.67
N THR A 272 -10.10 9.85 -12.92
CA THR A 272 -11.14 9.10 -12.21
C THR A 272 -10.52 7.99 -11.38
N ILE A 273 -10.76 7.99 -10.07
CA ILE A 273 -10.25 6.98 -9.15
C ILE A 273 -11.42 6.41 -8.36
N GLY A 274 -11.67 5.11 -8.54
CA GLY A 274 -12.85 4.46 -7.98
C GLY A 274 -14.13 5.13 -8.49
N ASN A 275 -14.97 5.59 -7.57
CA ASN A 275 -16.22 6.28 -7.87
C ASN A 275 -16.08 7.81 -7.91
N HIS A 276 -14.87 8.35 -7.80
CA HIS A 276 -14.62 9.79 -7.81
C HIS A 276 -14.01 10.29 -9.11
N VAL A 277 -14.47 11.45 -9.56
CA VAL A 277 -13.81 12.23 -10.62
C VAL A 277 -13.18 13.47 -10.01
N PHE A 278 -11.89 13.70 -10.26
CA PHE A 278 -11.09 14.77 -9.69
C PHE A 278 -10.81 15.87 -10.73
N TYR A 279 -10.74 17.11 -10.26
CA TYR A 279 -10.58 18.30 -11.10
C TYR A 279 -9.70 19.37 -10.47
N TYR A 280 -9.10 20.21 -11.33
CA TYR A 280 -8.53 21.52 -10.98
C TYR A 280 -9.57 22.63 -11.13
#